data_AF-R9IML0-F1
#
_entry.id   AF-R9IML0-F1
#
_cell.length_a   1.000
_cell.length_b   1.000
_cell.length_c   1.000
_cell.angle_alpha   90.00
_cell.angle_beta   90.00
_cell.angle_gamma   90.00
#
_symmetry.space_group_name_H-M   'P 1'
#
loop_
_entity.id
_entity.type
_entity.pdbx_description
1 polymer ?
#
loop_
_entity_poly.entity_id
_entity_poly.type
_entity_poly.pdbx_seq_one_letter_code
_entity_poly.pdbx_strand_id
1 'polypeptide(L)'
;MDANAILPGDDTELLPETYVIFITENDVLEGNLPIYHIDRTIKENGKIFDDGAHIIYVNGEIKNDTPLGRLMYDLNCSDPDNMNYKELADRARYFKRDKEGQKIMSRIMEEIVNEEKIEAAKRMLDDGELTIDKIAKYLALPIEIVEKLADSLQLV
;
A
#
# COMPACT_ATOMS: atom_id res chain seq x y z
N MET A 1 -1.17 18.18 5.84
CA MET A 1 -2.54 18.72 5.76
C MET A 1 -2.98 18.58 4.33
N ASP A 2 -4.06 17.84 4.10
CA ASP A 2 -4.71 17.78 2.79
C ASP A 2 -5.68 18.98 2.71
N ALA A 3 -5.48 19.85 1.74
CA ALA A 3 -6.30 21.04 1.55
C ALA A 3 -7.75 20.69 1.15
N ASN A 4 -8.02 19.44 0.79
CA ASN A 4 -9.35 18.97 0.40
C ASN A 4 -10.27 18.62 1.59
N ALA A 5 -9.77 18.67 2.83
CA ALA A 5 -10.54 18.33 4.02
C ALA A 5 -11.42 19.49 4.55
N ILE A 6 -11.30 20.70 3.97
CA ILE A 6 -12.01 21.90 4.44
C ILE A 6 -13.06 22.28 3.39
N LEU A 7 -14.34 22.33 3.77
CA LEU A 7 -15.42 22.74 2.88
C LEU A 7 -15.49 24.28 2.77
N PRO A 8 -15.98 24.83 1.65
CA PRO A 8 -16.18 26.27 1.52
C PRO A 8 -17.20 26.76 2.55
N GLY A 9 -16.75 27.53 3.54
CA GLY A 9 -17.58 28.06 4.63
C GLY A 9 -17.32 27.45 6.01
N ASP A 10 -16.42 26.46 6.12
CA ASP A 10 -15.95 25.98 7.42
C ASP A 10 -15.06 27.04 8.10
N ASP A 11 -15.22 27.16 9.42
CA ASP A 11 -14.41 28.06 10.24
C ASP A 11 -12.94 27.63 10.12
N THR A 12 -12.11 28.48 9.54
CA THR A 12 -10.67 28.21 9.33
C THR A 12 -9.88 28.07 10.63
N GLU A 13 -10.52 28.36 11.77
CA GLU A 13 -9.99 28.18 13.13
C GLU A 13 -10.27 26.77 13.70
N LEU A 14 -11.21 26.02 13.13
CA LEU A 14 -11.50 24.63 13.50
C LEU A 14 -10.63 23.69 12.67
N LEU A 15 -9.49 23.30 13.23
CA LEU A 15 -8.68 22.23 12.67
C LEU A 15 -9.46 20.91 12.79
N PRO A 16 -9.76 20.20 11.68
CA PRO A 16 -10.44 18.92 11.76
C PRO A 16 -9.54 17.90 12.47
N GLU A 17 -10.06 17.25 13.51
CA GLU A 17 -9.35 16.17 14.19
C GLU A 17 -9.00 15.06 13.18
N THR A 18 -7.72 14.73 13.09
CA THR A 18 -7.20 13.75 12.14
C THR A 18 -6.59 12.59 12.90
N TYR A 19 -7.08 11.38 12.63
CA TYR A 19 -6.53 10.14 13.21
C TYR A 19 -5.73 9.36 12.16
N VAL A 20 -4.47 9.05 12.50
CA VAL A 20 -3.62 8.16 11.71
C VAL A 20 -3.32 6.92 12.53
N ILE A 21 -3.80 5.76 12.07
CA ILE A 21 -3.64 4.49 12.76
C ILE A 21 -2.67 3.61 11.96
N PHE A 22 -1.53 3.31 12.56
CA PHE A 22 -0.56 2.35 12.04
C PHE A 22 -0.81 0.98 12.66
N ILE A 23 -1.04 -0.04 11.85
CA ILE A 23 -1.13 -1.43 12.30
C ILE A 23 0.16 -2.12 11.86
N THR A 24 0.93 -2.66 12.80
CA THR A 24 2.21 -3.31 12.52
C THR A 24 2.14 -4.80 12.82
N GLU A 25 2.91 -5.62 12.09
CA GLU A 25 2.92 -7.08 12.31
C GLU A 25 3.52 -7.46 13.67
N ASN A 26 4.59 -6.78 14.08
CA ASN A 26 5.30 -6.99 15.35
C ASN A 26 5.26 -5.71 16.21
N ASP A 27 5.70 -5.82 17.46
CA ASP A 27 5.83 -4.66 18.34
C ASP A 27 7.03 -3.75 17.96
N VAL A 28 6.79 -2.80 17.06
CA VAL A 28 7.84 -1.89 16.57
C VAL A 28 8.31 -0.86 17.60
N LEU A 29 7.54 -0.65 18.67
CA LEU A 29 7.88 0.28 19.75
C LEU A 29 8.41 -0.44 21.01
N GLU A 30 8.43 -1.78 20.99
CA GLU A 30 8.99 -2.64 22.04
C GLU A 30 8.42 -2.38 23.45
N GLY A 31 7.19 -1.86 23.53
CA GLY A 31 6.53 -1.54 24.80
C GLY A 31 5.62 -2.64 25.35
N ASN A 32 5.42 -3.72 24.59
CA ASN A 32 4.54 -4.84 24.87
C ASN A 32 3.10 -4.42 25.22
N LEU A 33 2.60 -3.38 24.53
CA LEU A 33 1.22 -2.90 24.67
C LEU A 33 0.44 -3.10 23.37
N PRO A 34 -0.89 -3.33 23.44
CA PRO A 34 -1.72 -3.51 22.24
C PRO A 34 -1.93 -2.21 21.45
N ILE A 35 -1.91 -1.06 22.13
CA ILE A 35 -2.14 0.26 21.53
C ILE A 35 -1.17 1.27 22.15
N TYR A 36 -0.56 2.10 21.32
CA TYR A 36 0.23 3.26 21.70
C TYR A 36 -0.41 4.52 21.15
N HIS A 37 -0.68 5.49 22.01
CA HIS A 37 -1.09 6.84 21.62
C HIS A 37 0.17 7.71 21.58
N ILE A 38 0.42 8.34 20.44
CA ILE A 38 1.60 9.15 20.20
C ILE A 38 1.16 10.60 20.10
N ASP A 39 1.55 11.39 21.11
CA ASP A 39 1.33 12.83 21.13
C ASP A 39 2.60 13.58 20.72
N ARG A 40 2.42 14.69 20.01
CA ARG A 40 3.52 15.58 19.63
C ARG A 40 3.81 16.54 20.77
N THR A 41 5.09 16.87 20.95
CA THR A 41 5.51 17.87 21.93
C THR A 41 6.39 18.93 21.29
N ILE A 42 6.28 20.16 21.78
CA ILE A 42 7.15 21.27 21.41
C ILE A 42 8.49 21.05 22.11
N LYS A 43 9.57 20.89 21.35
CA LYS A 43 10.89 20.53 21.89
C LYS A 43 11.44 21.56 22.89
N GLU A 44 11.16 22.83 22.66
CA GLU A 44 11.73 23.95 23.41
C GLU A 44 11.15 24.07 24.82
N ASN A 45 9.89 23.68 25.01
CA ASN A 45 9.18 23.88 26.28
C ASN A 45 8.51 22.61 26.82
N GLY A 46 8.60 21.49 26.10
CA GLY A 46 8.03 20.19 26.46
C GLY A 46 6.50 20.15 26.50
N LYS A 47 5.82 21.22 26.08
CA LYS A 47 4.35 21.25 26.07
C LYS A 47 3.83 20.37 24.95
N ILE A 48 2.67 19.75 25.19
CA ILE A 48 1.92 19.03 24.17
C ILE A 48 1.57 20.02 23.06
N PHE A 49 1.84 19.60 21.83
CA PHE A 49 1.44 20.32 20.63
C PHE A 49 0.08 19.77 20.22
N ASP A 50 -0.96 20.47 20.63
CA ASP A 50 -2.35 20.10 20.36
C ASP A 50 -2.76 20.64 18.98
N ASP A 51 -2.40 19.88 17.93
CA ASP A 51 -2.67 20.20 16.53
C ASP A 51 -3.89 19.45 15.95
N GLY A 52 -4.67 18.80 16.83
CA GLY A 52 -5.77 17.93 16.44
C GLY A 52 -5.33 16.69 15.66
N ALA A 53 -4.03 16.37 15.60
CA ALA A 53 -3.53 15.17 14.93
C ALA A 53 -3.21 14.07 15.96
N HIS A 54 -3.94 12.96 15.87
CA HIS A 54 -3.77 11.81 16.75
C HIS A 54 -3.10 10.67 15.99
N ILE A 55 -1.97 10.20 16.49
CA ILE A 55 -1.26 9.06 15.91
C ILE A 55 -1.40 7.87 16.86
N ILE A 56 -1.87 6.75 16.33
CA ILE A 56 -2.06 5.52 17.08
C ILE A 56 -1.24 4.41 16.42
N TYR A 57 -0.42 3.72 17.19
CA TYR A 57 0.22 2.47 16.77
C TYR A 57 -0.50 1.30 17.42
N VAL A 58 -0.90 0.33 16.60
CA VAL A 58 -1.53 -0.91 17.03
C VAL A 58 -0.53 -2.04 16.82
N ASN A 59 -0.22 -2.73 17.92
CA ASN A 59 0.69 -3.86 17.92
C ASN A 59 -0.03 -5.14 17.47
N GLY A 60 0.29 -5.62 16.27
CA GLY A 60 -0.28 -6.84 15.69
C GLY A 60 0.28 -8.14 16.26
N GLU A 61 1.33 -8.09 17.09
CA GLU A 61 1.88 -9.27 17.75
C GLU A 61 0.93 -9.82 18.82
N ILE A 62 0.17 -8.94 19.46
CA ILE A 62 -0.76 -9.28 20.54
C ILE A 62 -2.07 -9.83 19.96
N LYS A 63 -2.21 -11.16 20.00
CA LYS A 63 -3.32 -11.93 19.44
C LYS A 63 -4.14 -12.63 20.52
N ASN A 64 -4.43 -11.90 21.60
CA ASN A 64 -5.21 -12.41 22.73
C ASN A 64 -6.72 -12.42 22.43
N ASP A 65 -7.53 -12.95 23.35
CA ASP A 65 -8.96 -13.15 23.15
C ASP A 65 -9.82 -11.86 23.26
N THR A 66 -9.19 -10.69 23.11
CA THR A 66 -9.89 -9.40 23.05
C THR A 66 -10.37 -9.14 21.62
N PRO A 67 -11.38 -8.26 21.40
CA PRO A 67 -11.79 -7.88 20.05
C PRO A 67 -10.63 -7.38 19.18
N LEU A 68 -9.74 -6.57 19.75
CA LEU A 68 -8.55 -6.09 19.05
C LEU A 68 -7.56 -7.23 18.78
N GLY A 69 -7.30 -8.10 19.75
CA GLY A 69 -6.39 -9.22 19.58
C GLY A 69 -6.88 -10.23 18.52
N ARG A 70 -8.19 -10.50 18.47
CA ARG A 70 -8.82 -11.29 17.40
C ARG A 70 -8.71 -10.61 16.04
N LEU A 71 -8.86 -9.29 15.98
CA LEU A 71 -8.66 -8.52 14.75
C LEU A 71 -7.20 -8.62 14.27
N MET A 72 -6.23 -8.49 15.18
CA MET A 72 -4.81 -8.63 14.86
C MET A 72 -4.45 -10.05 14.44
N TYR A 73 -5.09 -11.06 15.03
CA TYR A 73 -4.96 -12.44 14.57
C TYR A 73 -5.43 -12.58 13.12
N ASP A 74 -6.62 -12.06 12.81
CA ASP A 74 -7.22 -12.18 11.48
C ASP A 74 -6.41 -11.46 10.40
N LEU A 75 -5.91 -10.26 10.67
CA LEU A 75 -5.06 -9.52 9.73
C LEU A 75 -3.74 -10.25 9.43
N ASN A 76 -3.26 -11.06 10.37
CA ASN A 76 -2.08 -11.92 10.19
C ASN A 76 -2.43 -13.33 9.67
N CYS A 77 -3.71 -13.70 9.61
CA CYS A 77 -4.11 -15.04 9.26
C CYS A 77 -4.13 -15.23 7.74
N SER A 78 -3.39 -16.23 7.26
CA SER A 78 -3.37 -16.54 5.84
C SER A 78 -4.58 -17.37 5.39
N ASP A 79 -5.23 -18.12 6.28
CA ASP A 79 -6.37 -18.96 5.90
C ASP A 79 -7.69 -18.30 6.33
N PRO A 80 -8.55 -17.92 5.37
CA PRO A 80 -9.85 -17.33 5.71
C PRO A 80 -10.76 -18.22 6.55
N ASP A 81 -10.56 -19.55 6.52
CA ASP A 81 -11.39 -20.47 7.29
C ASP A 81 -11.02 -20.50 8.79
N ASN A 82 -9.86 -19.93 9.14
CA ASN A 82 -9.38 -19.78 10.52
C ASN A 82 -9.57 -18.36 11.09
N MET A 83 -10.18 -17.43 10.34
CA MET A 83 -10.43 -16.07 10.81
C MET A 83 -11.65 -15.99 11.73
N ASN A 84 -11.61 -15.06 12.69
CA ASN A 84 -12.65 -14.81 13.68
C ASN A 84 -13.80 -13.97 13.12
N TYR A 85 -13.48 -12.94 12.33
CA TYR A 85 -14.42 -11.99 11.75
C TYR A 85 -14.82 -12.41 10.34
N LYS A 86 -16.11 -12.66 10.17
CA LYS A 86 -16.67 -13.18 8.91
C LYS A 86 -16.44 -12.22 7.75
N GLU A 87 -16.52 -10.91 7.98
CA GLU A 87 -16.35 -9.88 6.95
C GLU A 87 -14.94 -9.90 6.36
N LEU A 88 -13.92 -10.06 7.22
CA LEU A 88 -12.53 -10.22 6.80
C LEU A 88 -12.32 -11.56 6.10
N ALA A 89 -12.87 -12.63 6.66
CA ALA A 89 -12.82 -13.96 6.09
C ALA A 89 -13.43 -14.01 4.67
N ASP A 90 -14.59 -13.39 4.46
CA ASP A 90 -15.29 -13.36 3.18
C ASP A 90 -14.51 -12.55 2.14
N ARG A 91 -13.95 -11.39 2.51
CA ARG A 91 -13.04 -10.65 1.62
C ARG A 91 -11.77 -11.43 1.29
N ALA A 92 -11.14 -12.06 2.28
CA ALA A 92 -9.94 -12.86 2.07
C ALA A 92 -10.23 -14.08 1.18
N ARG A 93 -11.40 -14.73 1.34
CA ARG A 93 -11.87 -15.79 0.42
C ARG A 93 -12.06 -15.26 -0.99
N TYR A 94 -12.71 -14.11 -1.15
CA TYR A 94 -12.91 -13.50 -2.47
C TYR A 94 -11.57 -13.29 -3.19
N PHE A 95 -10.58 -12.67 -2.55
CA PHE A 95 -9.28 -12.44 -3.18
C PHE A 95 -8.48 -13.72 -3.46
N LYS A 96 -8.63 -14.77 -2.63
CA LYS A 96 -7.84 -16.01 -2.76
C LYS A 96 -8.49 -17.08 -3.63
N ARG A 97 -9.83 -17.18 -3.64
CA ARG A 97 -10.57 -18.32 -4.24
C ARG A 97 -11.49 -17.89 -5.39
N ASP A 98 -11.86 -16.61 -5.50
CA ASP A 98 -12.66 -16.14 -6.63
C ASP A 98 -11.78 -15.82 -7.84
N LYS A 99 -12.20 -16.27 -9.03
CA LYS A 99 -11.48 -16.04 -10.29
C LYS A 99 -11.40 -14.56 -10.65
N GLU A 100 -12.36 -13.74 -10.21
CA GLU A 100 -12.29 -12.28 -10.40
C GLU A 100 -11.34 -11.60 -9.40
N GLY A 101 -11.34 -12.04 -8.14
CA GLY A 101 -10.40 -11.56 -7.12
C GLY A 101 -8.94 -11.91 -7.45
N GLN A 102 -8.69 -13.14 -7.92
CA GLN A 102 -7.37 -13.56 -8.42
C GLN A 102 -6.95 -12.74 -9.65
N LYS A 103 -7.88 -12.39 -10.55
CA LYS A 103 -7.57 -11.52 -11.70
C LYS A 103 -7.16 -10.12 -11.30
N ILE A 104 -7.76 -9.53 -10.25
CA ILE A 104 -7.34 -8.21 -9.75
C ILE A 104 -5.93 -8.29 -9.19
N MET A 105 -5.62 -9.30 -8.37
CA MET A 105 -4.28 -9.46 -7.82
C MET A 105 -3.24 -9.78 -8.91
N SER A 106 -3.59 -10.67 -9.86
CA SER A 106 -2.78 -10.97 -11.04
C SER A 106 -2.54 -9.71 -11.87
N ARG A 107 -3.56 -8.88 -12.06
CA ARG A 107 -3.46 -7.63 -12.81
C ARG A 107 -2.55 -6.62 -12.13
N ILE A 108 -2.62 -6.45 -10.81
CA ILE A 108 -1.70 -5.55 -10.09
C ILE A 108 -0.26 -6.05 -10.21
N MET A 109 -0.05 -7.36 -10.07
CA MET A 109 1.29 -7.96 -10.23
C MET A 109 1.79 -7.84 -11.69
N GLU A 110 0.91 -8.05 -12.67
CA GLU A 110 1.19 -7.88 -14.10
C GLU A 110 1.46 -6.41 -14.46
N GLU A 111 0.75 -5.45 -13.87
CA GLU A 111 0.96 -4.01 -14.06
C GLU A 111 2.35 -3.61 -13.56
N ILE A 112 2.76 -4.03 -12.35
CA ILE A 112 4.10 -3.74 -11.79
C ILE A 112 5.21 -4.40 -12.63
N VAL A 113 5.05 -5.68 -12.98
CA VAL A 113 6.02 -6.41 -13.82
C VAL A 113 6.11 -5.82 -15.23
N ASN A 114 5.01 -5.31 -15.77
CA ASN A 114 5.01 -4.65 -17.06
C ASN A 114 5.71 -3.29 -17.02
N GLU A 115 5.58 -2.51 -15.95
CA GLU A 115 6.30 -1.23 -15.82
C GLU A 115 7.83 -1.42 -15.82
N GLU A 116 8.35 -2.37 -15.04
CA GLU A 116 9.79 -2.65 -15.02
C GLU A 116 10.31 -3.13 -16.39
N LYS A 117 9.54 -3.99 -17.08
CA LYS A 117 9.89 -4.47 -18.42
C LYS A 117 9.82 -3.36 -19.46
N ILE A 118 8.84 -2.46 -19.39
CA ILE A 118 8.72 -1.32 -20.29
C ILE A 118 9.91 -0.37 -20.11
N GLU A 119 10.33 -0.12 -18.87
CA GLU A 119 11.48 0.75 -18.59
C GLU A 119 12.80 0.10 -19.07
N ALA A 120 12.97 -1.20 -18.86
CA ALA A 120 14.11 -1.95 -19.41
C ALA A 120 14.12 -1.92 -20.96
N ALA A 121 12.96 -2.06 -21.60
CA ALA A 121 12.84 -1.99 -23.06
C ALA A 121 13.25 -0.62 -23.59
N LYS A 122 12.84 0.47 -22.94
CA LYS A 122 13.26 1.84 -23.32
C LYS A 122 14.77 2.02 -23.25
N ARG A 123 15.43 1.55 -22.18
CA ARG A 123 16.90 1.62 -22.06
C ARG A 123 17.60 0.82 -23.15
N MET A 124 17.13 -0.39 -23.43
CA MET A 124 17.69 -1.23 -24.49
C MET A 124 17.50 -0.63 -25.89
N LEU A 125 16.40 0.10 -26.12
CA LEU A 125 16.16 0.82 -27.38
C LEU A 125 17.07 2.05 -27.50
N ASP A 126 17.28 2.79 -26.41
CA ASP A 126 18.15 3.97 -26.36
C ASP A 126 19.64 3.60 -26.56
N ASP A 127 20.07 2.46 -26.01
CA ASP A 127 21.42 1.91 -26.23
C ASP A 127 21.66 1.48 -27.69
N GLY A 128 20.59 1.16 -28.45
CA GLY A 128 20.66 0.84 -29.88
C GLY A 128 21.38 -0.46 -30.27
N GLU A 129 21.87 -1.24 -29.31
CA GLU A 129 22.66 -2.46 -29.56
C GLU A 129 21.80 -3.68 -29.96
N LEU A 130 20.51 -3.65 -29.62
CA LEU A 130 19.59 -4.78 -29.79
C LEU A 130 18.45 -4.41 -30.75
N THR A 131 18.08 -5.37 -31.60
CA THR A 131 16.91 -5.21 -32.47
C THR A 131 15.61 -5.32 -31.69
N ILE A 132 14.56 -4.68 -32.19
CA ILE A 132 13.19 -4.71 -31.61
C ILE A 132 12.75 -6.15 -31.31
N ASP A 133 12.96 -7.09 -32.25
CA ASP A 133 12.67 -8.51 -32.05
C ASP A 133 13.39 -9.15 -30.85
N LYS A 134 14.66 -8.80 -30.64
CA LYS A 134 15.46 -9.35 -29.54
C LYS A 134 15.02 -8.79 -28.21
N ILE A 135 14.70 -7.49 -28.14
CA ILE A 135 14.20 -6.81 -26.94
C ILE A 135 12.85 -7.41 -26.54
N ALA A 136 11.92 -7.56 -27.48
CA ALA A 136 10.62 -8.21 -27.26
C ALA A 136 10.78 -9.63 -26.72
N LYS A 137 11.70 -10.41 -27.30
CA LYS A 137 11.99 -11.78 -26.88
C LYS A 137 12.62 -11.86 -25.49
N TYR A 138 13.59 -10.99 -25.15
CA TYR A 138 14.28 -11.04 -23.85
C TYR A 138 13.41 -10.57 -22.70
N LEU A 139 12.54 -9.60 -22.94
CA LEU A 139 11.63 -9.07 -21.90
C LEU A 139 10.27 -9.78 -21.89
N ALA A 140 10.06 -10.73 -22.81
CA ALA A 140 8.79 -11.40 -23.05
C ALA A 140 7.63 -10.39 -23.21
N LEU A 141 7.89 -9.33 -23.98
CA LEU A 141 6.91 -8.31 -24.33
C LEU A 141 6.36 -8.58 -25.74
N PRO A 142 5.09 -8.23 -26.02
CA PRO A 142 4.57 -8.20 -27.39
C PRO A 142 5.40 -7.25 -28.26
N ILE A 143 5.72 -7.68 -29.48
CA ILE A 143 6.54 -6.89 -30.41
C ILE A 143 5.93 -5.52 -30.71
N GLU A 144 4.60 -5.46 -30.83
CA GLU A 144 3.81 -4.25 -31.06
C GLU A 144 3.98 -3.21 -29.94
N ILE A 145 4.27 -3.63 -28.70
CA ILE A 145 4.54 -2.70 -27.59
C ILE A 145 5.95 -2.10 -27.74
N VAL A 146 6.93 -2.91 -28.12
CA VAL A 146 8.32 -2.46 -28.31
C VAL A 146 8.44 -1.53 -29.51
N GLU A 147 7.71 -1.80 -30.60
CA GLU A 147 7.62 -0.91 -31.78
C GLU A 147 7.04 0.47 -31.40
N LYS A 148 5.91 0.50 -30.66
CA LYS A 148 5.33 1.76 -30.17
C LYS A 148 6.27 2.54 -29.26
N LEU A 149 7.06 1.85 -28.44
CA LEU A 149 8.06 2.48 -27.59
C LEU A 149 9.19 3.10 -28.44
N ALA A 150 9.69 2.38 -29.45
CA ALA A 150 10.70 2.89 -30.37
C ALA A 150 10.21 4.12 -31.17
N ASP A 151 8.95 4.09 -31.65
CA ASP A 151 8.31 5.22 -32.33
C ASP A 151 8.18 6.44 -31.42
N SER A 152 7.84 6.23 -30.13
CA SER A 152 7.70 7.30 -29.14
C SER A 152 9.03 7.96 -28.75
N LEU A 153 10.15 7.25 -28.92
CA LEU A 153 11.52 7.70 -28.64
C LEU A 153 12.15 8.45 -29.84
N GLN A 154 11.45 8.62 -30.96
CA GLN A 154 11.95 9.29 -32.18
C GLN A 154 13.29 8.72 -32.70
N LEU A 155 13.50 7.40 -32.62
CA LEU A 155 14.70 6.73 -33.15
C LEU A 155 14.61 6.42 -34.66
N VAL A 156 13.98 7.30 -35.45
CA VAL A 156 13.92 7.21 -36.93
C VAL A 156 14.90 8.18 -37.57
#